data_AF-A0A6N4T741-F1
#
_entry.id   AF-A0A6N4T741-F1
#
_cell.length_a   1.000
_cell.length_b   1.000
_cell.length_c   1.000
_cell.angle_alpha   90.00
_cell.angle_beta   90.00
_cell.angle_gamma   90.00
#
_symmetry.space_group_name_H-M   'P 1'
#
loop_
_entity.id
_entity.type
_entity.pdbx_description
1 polymer ?
#
loop_
_entity_poly.entity_id
_entity_poly.type
_entity_poly.pdbx_seq_one_letter_code
_entity_poly.pdbx_strand_id
1 'polypeptide(L)'
;MKVISWNLKNVSLNKLTKANAFQPLFQSYGMGNTVLDFVTNVVMGAEQWEGVVSAFPVDLFVVIELKTGGSAKGGAVSGNCLPTLVALRDAMNAAVTAMNHDPQEYTYAYVTPLITGQHETVGFIYNTRVLTPTGIAVERDSVSNTYLPGRTPLVATFSLVSNPLTTMRFSGIHDPPPSGGAAVRMRPPIDFCRRLTNTPSAAVQNTFFLGDFNCQPTDNYVNGNGVTVRPFSNLNNFGTELPNNSLSSVRRRLNNNQAGQAAYLNAAYDNNIFWVSQNVVIGDGNEEVADLIGEAKDSTFDPPTDLYPAKGRAVLNAFNAVSDHLPVITEFNVL
;
A
#
# COMPACT_ATOMS: atom_id res chain seq x y z
N MET A 1 6.95 15.11 -3.59
CA MET A 1 5.73 14.30 -3.71
C MET A 1 5.82 13.17 -2.72
N LYS A 2 4.79 12.97 -1.89
CA LYS A 2 4.71 11.87 -0.93
C LYS A 2 3.64 10.87 -1.34
N VAL A 3 4.03 9.61 -1.54
CA VAL A 3 3.12 8.51 -1.85
C VAL A 3 3.15 7.52 -0.69
N ILE A 4 1.98 7.14 -0.18
CA ILE A 4 1.86 6.06 0.81
C ILE A 4 1.07 4.92 0.18
N SER A 5 1.65 3.73 0.15
CA SER A 5 1.00 2.48 -0.24
C SER A 5 0.79 1.62 1.00
N TRP A 6 -0.46 1.20 1.25
CA TRP A 6 -0.74 0.43 2.46
C TRP A 6 -1.83 -0.62 2.26
N ASN A 7 -1.46 -1.89 2.46
CA ASN A 7 -2.39 -3.00 2.65
C ASN A 7 -3.23 -2.85 3.93
N LEU A 8 -4.41 -2.24 3.84
CA LEU A 8 -5.38 -2.19 4.94
C LEU A 8 -6.24 -3.47 4.95
N LYS A 9 -5.77 -4.49 5.67
CA LYS A 9 -6.39 -5.82 5.79
C LYS A 9 -7.92 -5.78 5.73
N ASN A 10 -8.53 -6.26 4.64
CA ASN A 10 -9.96 -6.36 4.43
C ASN A 10 -10.74 -5.05 4.72
N VAL A 11 -10.21 -3.89 4.34
CA VAL A 11 -10.80 -2.59 4.69
C VAL A 11 -12.17 -2.38 4.05
N SER A 12 -13.11 -1.95 4.87
CA SER A 12 -14.50 -1.62 4.51
C SER A 12 -14.99 -0.51 5.43
N LEU A 13 -16.09 0.16 5.07
CA LEU A 13 -16.69 1.19 5.90
C LEU A 13 -16.97 0.71 7.34
N ASN A 14 -17.45 -0.53 7.50
CA ASN A 14 -17.69 -1.10 8.82
C ASN A 14 -16.40 -1.26 9.62
N LYS A 15 -15.30 -1.68 8.97
CA LYS A 15 -13.99 -1.78 9.63
C LYS A 15 -13.50 -0.41 10.11
N LEU A 16 -13.66 0.61 9.27
CA LEU A 16 -13.26 1.99 9.56
C LEU A 16 -14.03 2.59 10.74
N THR A 17 -15.35 2.38 10.79
CA THR A 17 -16.26 3.20 11.62
C THR A 17 -16.96 2.46 12.76
N LYS A 18 -17.02 1.11 12.75
CA LYS A 18 -17.91 0.35 13.65
C LYS A 18 -17.29 -0.87 14.30
N ALA A 19 -16.51 -1.65 13.55
CA ALA A 19 -16.07 -2.98 14.00
C ALA A 19 -14.85 -2.93 14.94
N ASN A 20 -14.06 -1.85 14.89
CA ASN A 20 -12.77 -1.76 15.58
C ASN A 20 -12.62 -0.39 16.28
N ALA A 21 -13.52 -0.06 17.20
CA ALA A 21 -13.25 1.02 18.15
C ALA A 21 -12.00 0.65 18.95
N PHE A 22 -11.04 1.57 19.04
CA PHE A 22 -9.85 1.33 19.83
C PHE A 22 -10.19 1.40 21.32
N GLN A 23 -9.63 0.48 22.09
CA GLN A 23 -9.68 0.48 23.55
C GLN A 23 -9.23 1.85 24.12
N PRO A 24 -9.78 2.29 25.27
CA PRO A 24 -9.42 3.58 25.89
C PRO A 24 -7.92 3.81 26.08
N LEU A 25 -7.16 2.74 26.31
CA LEU A 25 -5.70 2.79 26.46
C LEU A 25 -4.98 3.28 25.17
N PHE A 26 -5.54 3.06 23.98
CA PHE A 26 -4.95 3.60 22.74
C PHE A 26 -5.26 5.09 22.57
N GLN A 27 -6.46 5.49 23.00
CA GLN A 27 -6.93 6.88 22.93
C GLN A 27 -6.04 7.79 23.79
N SER A 28 -5.62 7.31 24.97
CA SER A 28 -4.71 8.05 25.85
C SER A 28 -3.31 8.29 25.27
N TYR A 29 -2.92 7.61 24.19
CA TYR A 29 -1.65 7.85 23.49
C TYR A 29 -1.82 8.69 22.21
N GLY A 30 -2.99 9.28 21.97
CA GLY A 30 -3.22 10.14 20.80
C GLY A 30 -3.31 9.41 19.46
N MET A 31 -3.45 8.07 19.46
CA MET A 31 -3.48 7.24 18.25
C MET A 31 -4.85 7.23 17.53
N GLY A 32 -5.81 8.03 18.01
CA GLY A 32 -7.17 8.08 17.51
C GLY A 32 -8.13 7.11 18.23
N ASN A 33 -9.41 7.20 17.89
CA ASN A 33 -10.49 6.41 18.53
C ASN A 33 -10.92 5.22 17.67
N THR A 34 -10.63 5.26 16.39
CA THR A 34 -11.06 4.28 15.39
C THR A 34 -9.94 3.93 14.41
N VAL A 35 -10.12 2.86 13.63
CA VAL A 35 -9.24 2.54 12.49
C VAL A 35 -9.20 3.71 11.50
N LEU A 36 -10.30 4.43 11.30
CA LEU A 36 -10.33 5.62 10.45
C LEU A 36 -9.38 6.70 10.98
N ASP A 37 -9.48 7.05 12.27
CA ASP A 37 -8.63 8.07 12.88
C ASP A 37 -7.15 7.67 12.82
N PHE A 38 -6.84 6.40 13.08
CA PHE A 38 -5.48 5.88 13.01
C PHE A 38 -4.88 6.04 11.61
N VAL A 39 -5.60 5.56 10.59
CA VAL A 39 -5.16 5.62 9.20
C VAL A 39 -5.00 7.08 8.78
N THR A 40 -5.99 7.93 9.08
CA THR A 40 -5.94 9.36 8.79
C THR A 40 -4.75 10.02 9.48
N ASN A 41 -4.52 9.77 10.77
CA ASN A 41 -3.39 10.36 11.49
C ASN A 41 -2.03 9.96 10.89
N VAL A 42 -1.86 8.71 10.47
CA VAL A 42 -0.63 8.24 9.81
C VAL A 42 -0.44 8.93 8.46
N VAL A 43 -1.46 8.93 7.59
CA VAL A 43 -1.29 9.48 6.23
C VAL A 43 -1.24 11.01 6.18
N MET A 44 -1.72 11.68 7.23
CA MET A 44 -1.65 13.12 7.40
C MET A 44 -0.37 13.59 8.10
N GLY A 45 0.49 12.67 8.55
CA GLY A 45 1.75 13.04 9.19
C GLY A 45 1.58 13.72 10.56
N ALA A 46 0.56 13.33 11.32
CA ALA A 46 0.28 13.95 12.62
C ALA A 46 1.44 13.77 13.60
N GLU A 47 1.60 14.73 14.54
CA GLU A 47 2.75 14.86 15.47
C GLU A 47 3.22 13.54 16.08
N GLN A 48 2.30 12.70 16.56
CA GLN A 48 2.64 11.41 17.17
C GLN A 48 3.34 10.40 16.23
N TRP A 49 3.34 10.69 14.92
CA TRP A 49 3.93 9.88 13.86
C TRP A 49 5.13 10.54 13.18
N GLU A 50 5.48 11.80 13.46
CA GLU A 50 6.54 12.55 12.74
C GLU A 50 7.92 11.88 12.77
N GLY A 51 8.20 11.07 13.79
CA GLY A 51 9.43 10.27 13.88
C GLY A 51 9.41 8.97 13.09
N VAL A 52 8.25 8.59 12.52
CA VAL A 52 8.04 7.33 11.80
C VAL A 52 7.58 7.54 10.35
N VAL A 53 6.88 8.65 10.11
CA VAL A 53 6.46 9.12 8.80
C VAL A 53 6.79 10.61 8.73
N SER A 54 7.16 11.14 7.57
CA SER A 54 7.40 12.59 7.48
C SER A 54 6.19 13.41 7.95
N ALA A 55 6.44 14.59 8.54
CA ALA A 55 5.41 15.48 9.10
C ALA A 55 4.44 16.08 8.07
N PHE A 56 4.67 15.83 6.77
CA PHE A 56 3.83 16.35 5.71
C PHE A 56 2.70 15.38 5.34
N PRO A 57 1.47 15.88 5.09
CA PRO A 57 0.41 15.07 4.56
C PRO A 57 0.76 14.43 3.22
N VAL A 58 0.22 13.24 2.96
CA VAL A 58 0.45 12.50 1.72
C VAL A 58 -0.15 13.20 0.50
N ASP A 59 0.49 13.10 -0.67
CA ASP A 59 -0.07 13.56 -1.95
C ASP A 59 -0.91 12.48 -2.63
N LEU A 60 -0.52 11.21 -2.50
CA LEU A 60 -1.25 10.05 -3.00
C LEU A 60 -1.26 8.92 -1.97
N PHE A 61 -2.45 8.58 -1.48
CA PHE A 61 -2.69 7.41 -0.64
C PHE A 61 -3.30 6.27 -1.45
N VAL A 62 -2.62 5.12 -1.45
CA VAL A 62 -3.03 3.92 -2.15
C VAL A 62 -3.53 2.88 -1.15
N VAL A 63 -4.82 2.59 -1.27
CA VAL A 63 -5.56 1.73 -0.35
C VAL A 63 -5.59 0.30 -0.87
N ILE A 64 -4.75 -0.51 -0.24
CA ILE A 64 -4.69 -1.96 -0.21
C ILE A 64 -5.98 -2.71 0.23
N GLU A 65 -6.39 -3.84 -0.35
CA GLU A 65 -7.44 -4.71 0.23
C GLU A 65 -8.82 -4.06 0.38
N LEU A 66 -9.14 -3.10 -0.48
CA LEU A 66 -10.40 -2.39 -0.43
C LEU A 66 -11.56 -3.34 -0.80
N LYS A 67 -12.42 -3.63 0.17
CA LYS A 67 -13.55 -4.56 -0.03
C LYS A 67 -14.59 -4.00 -0.97
N THR A 68 -14.89 -4.78 -2.01
CA THR A 68 -15.82 -4.39 -3.08
C THR A 68 -17.20 -5.01 -2.92
N GLY A 69 -17.32 -6.07 -2.11
CA GLY A 69 -18.58 -6.80 -1.89
C GLY A 69 -19.15 -7.50 -3.13
N GLY A 70 -18.42 -7.52 -4.25
CA GLY A 70 -18.87 -8.10 -5.52
C GLY A 70 -18.42 -9.55 -5.72
N SER A 71 -19.29 -10.37 -6.30
CA SER A 71 -19.01 -11.75 -6.75
C SER A 71 -18.93 -11.89 -8.28
N ALA A 72 -19.28 -10.84 -9.03
CA ALA A 72 -19.34 -10.85 -10.49
C ALA A 72 -17.95 -10.89 -11.12
N LYS A 73 -17.72 -11.87 -12.00
CA LYS A 73 -16.47 -12.02 -12.77
C LYS A 73 -16.61 -11.31 -14.11
N GLY A 74 -15.58 -10.58 -14.54
CA GLY A 74 -15.38 -10.24 -15.96
C GLY A 74 -15.94 -8.92 -16.49
N GLY A 75 -16.45 -8.03 -15.64
CA GLY A 75 -16.89 -6.68 -16.05
C GLY A 75 -16.44 -5.63 -15.03
N ALA A 76 -16.00 -4.46 -15.50
CA ALA A 76 -15.62 -3.33 -14.65
C ALA A 76 -16.88 -2.58 -14.19
N VAL A 77 -17.21 -2.66 -12.89
CA VAL A 77 -18.33 -1.91 -12.30
C VAL A 77 -17.85 -1.06 -11.12
N SER A 78 -18.49 0.09 -10.90
CA SER A 78 -18.30 0.89 -9.68
C SER A 78 -19.09 0.22 -8.54
N GLY A 79 -18.47 -0.01 -7.37
CA GLY A 79 -19.08 -0.88 -6.34
C GLY A 79 -18.95 -0.42 -4.89
N ASN A 80 -19.35 -1.30 -3.97
CA ASN A 80 -19.57 -1.06 -2.53
C ASN A 80 -18.32 -0.66 -1.73
N CYS A 81 -17.17 -0.53 -2.38
CA CYS A 81 -15.96 0.04 -1.81
C CYS A 81 -16.01 1.57 -1.70
N LEU A 82 -16.86 2.24 -2.49
CA LEU A 82 -16.94 3.70 -2.54
C LEU A 82 -17.20 4.36 -1.18
N PRO A 83 -18.14 3.88 -0.34
CA PRO A 83 -18.36 4.48 0.99
C PRO A 83 -17.11 4.46 1.87
N THR A 84 -16.25 3.44 1.73
CA THR A 84 -14.97 3.35 2.44
C THR A 84 -14.01 4.46 2.00
N LEU A 85 -13.88 4.70 0.68
CA LEU A 85 -13.02 5.77 0.15
C LEU A 85 -13.57 7.16 0.46
N VAL A 86 -14.90 7.34 0.41
CA VAL A 86 -15.58 8.57 0.81
C VAL A 86 -15.25 8.89 2.26
N ALA A 87 -15.38 7.92 3.18
CA ALA A 87 -15.09 8.12 4.59
C ALA A 87 -13.62 8.49 4.86
N LEU A 88 -12.67 7.80 4.19
CA LEU A 88 -11.25 8.14 4.28
C LEU A 88 -10.96 9.55 3.76
N ARG A 89 -11.49 9.91 2.59
CA ARG A 89 -11.33 11.23 1.97
C ARG A 89 -11.92 12.34 2.83
N ASP A 90 -13.10 12.12 3.42
CA ASP A 90 -13.75 13.09 4.29
C ASP A 90 -12.95 13.29 5.58
N ALA A 91 -12.45 12.20 6.18
CA ALA A 91 -11.60 12.27 7.37
C ALA A 91 -10.27 12.98 7.09
N MET A 92 -9.62 12.71 5.95
CA MET A 92 -8.39 13.41 5.55
C MET A 92 -8.62 14.91 5.35
N ASN A 93 -9.71 15.32 4.67
CA ASN A 93 -10.04 16.74 4.53
C ASN A 93 -10.39 17.42 5.86
N ALA A 94 -11.06 16.71 6.77
CA ALA A 94 -11.30 17.22 8.11
C ALA A 94 -9.99 17.39 8.89
N ALA A 95 -9.06 16.45 8.74
CA ALA A 95 -7.75 16.48 9.37
C ALA A 95 -6.87 17.65 8.87
N VAL A 96 -6.95 18.03 7.59
CA VAL A 96 -6.27 19.24 7.08
C VAL A 96 -6.61 20.46 7.95
N THR A 97 -7.89 20.65 8.27
CA THR A 97 -8.33 21.77 9.13
C THR A 97 -7.92 21.55 10.59
N ALA A 98 -8.14 20.34 11.13
CA ALA A 98 -7.89 20.05 12.54
C ALA A 98 -6.40 20.09 12.94
N MET A 99 -5.50 19.80 12.00
CA MET A 99 -4.04 19.79 12.18
C MET A 99 -3.37 21.10 11.71
N ASN A 100 -4.16 22.14 11.39
CA ASN A 100 -3.69 23.45 10.90
C ASN A 100 -2.83 23.39 9.62
N HIS A 101 -3.04 22.40 8.75
CA HIS A 101 -2.48 22.44 7.40
C HIS A 101 -3.29 23.41 6.53
N ASP A 102 -2.64 24.08 5.57
CA ASP A 102 -3.32 25.02 4.69
C ASP A 102 -4.24 24.27 3.69
N PRO A 103 -5.57 24.52 3.67
CA PRO A 103 -6.47 23.95 2.66
C PRO A 103 -6.14 24.37 1.21
N GLN A 104 -5.34 25.42 1.01
CA GLN A 104 -4.82 25.81 -0.30
C GLN A 104 -3.68 24.88 -0.76
N GLU A 105 -2.99 24.21 0.16
CA GLU A 105 -1.94 23.23 -0.11
C GLU A 105 -2.47 21.80 -0.14
N TYR A 106 -3.50 21.49 0.68
CA TYR A 106 -4.06 20.15 0.78
C TYR A 106 -5.58 20.16 0.63
N THR A 107 -6.07 19.42 -0.37
CA THR A 107 -7.49 19.12 -0.54
C THR A 107 -7.59 17.75 -1.16
N TYR A 108 -8.35 16.83 -0.57
CA TYR A 108 -8.36 15.43 -1.00
C TYR A 108 -9.61 15.07 -1.80
N ALA A 109 -9.40 14.30 -2.87
CA ALA A 109 -10.42 13.59 -3.62
C ALA A 109 -10.01 12.13 -3.81
N TYR A 110 -10.87 11.32 -4.43
CA TYR A 110 -10.57 9.93 -4.73
C TYR A 110 -10.85 9.61 -6.19
N VAL A 111 -10.19 8.57 -6.69
CA VAL A 111 -10.49 7.98 -7.99
C VAL A 111 -11.55 6.90 -7.80
N THR A 112 -12.66 6.98 -8.54
CA THR A 112 -13.73 5.97 -8.50
C THR A 112 -13.19 4.61 -8.95
N PRO A 113 -13.10 3.59 -8.08
CA PRO A 113 -12.48 2.32 -8.44
C PRO A 113 -13.31 1.56 -9.49
N LEU A 114 -12.61 0.90 -10.40
CA LEU A 114 -13.18 -0.13 -11.26
C LEU A 114 -12.99 -1.49 -10.58
N ILE A 115 -14.00 -2.35 -10.64
CA ILE A 115 -13.97 -3.67 -10.00
C ILE A 115 -14.24 -4.73 -11.06
N THR A 116 -13.30 -5.65 -11.25
CA THR A 116 -13.32 -6.72 -12.27
C THR A 116 -13.06 -8.13 -11.71
N GLY A 117 -12.55 -8.20 -10.49
CA GLY A 117 -12.17 -9.38 -9.73
C GLY A 117 -13.08 -9.60 -8.53
N GLN A 118 -12.82 -10.67 -7.79
CA GLN A 118 -13.65 -11.05 -6.65
C GLN A 118 -13.11 -10.42 -5.35
N HIS A 119 -14.04 -10.02 -4.47
CA HIS A 119 -13.79 -9.63 -3.07
C HIS A 119 -13.11 -8.27 -2.83
N GLU A 120 -12.08 -7.89 -3.59
CA GLU A 120 -11.20 -6.74 -3.31
C GLU A 120 -10.74 -6.00 -4.57
N THR A 121 -10.46 -4.70 -4.42
CA THR A 121 -9.81 -3.82 -5.40
C THR A 121 -8.77 -2.95 -4.69
N VAL A 122 -8.10 -2.07 -5.44
CA VAL A 122 -7.26 -1.00 -4.91
C VAL A 122 -7.97 0.34 -5.04
N GLY A 123 -7.82 1.22 -4.06
CA GLY A 123 -8.33 2.59 -4.08
C GLY A 123 -7.22 3.62 -4.13
N PHE A 124 -7.51 4.80 -4.69
CA PHE A 124 -6.60 5.95 -4.69
C PHE A 124 -7.30 7.17 -4.12
N ILE A 125 -6.69 7.80 -3.12
CA ILE A 125 -7.05 9.11 -2.57
C ILE A 125 -5.88 10.04 -2.85
N TYR A 126 -6.14 11.22 -3.39
CA TYR A 126 -5.09 12.12 -3.90
C TYR A 126 -5.35 13.56 -3.49
N ASN A 127 -4.27 14.32 -3.31
CA ASN A 127 -4.28 15.76 -3.10
C ASN A 127 -4.55 16.48 -4.43
N THR A 128 -5.73 17.09 -4.57
CA THR A 128 -6.18 17.83 -5.76
C THR A 128 -5.36 19.09 -6.02
N ARG A 129 -4.56 19.55 -5.05
CA ARG A 129 -3.64 20.69 -5.22
C ARG A 129 -2.35 20.30 -5.94
N VAL A 130 -2.02 19.01 -5.94
CA VAL A 130 -0.79 18.48 -6.53
C VAL A 130 -1.10 17.62 -7.76
N LEU A 131 -2.17 16.84 -7.73
CA LEU A 131 -2.51 15.83 -8.73
C LEU A 131 -3.88 16.10 -9.36
N THR A 132 -3.94 15.97 -10.69
CA THR A 132 -5.20 15.93 -11.45
C THR A 132 -5.36 14.56 -12.11
N PRO A 133 -6.44 13.79 -11.87
CA PRO A 133 -6.62 12.50 -12.50
C PRO A 133 -6.93 12.68 -14.00
N THR A 134 -6.16 12.01 -14.85
CA THR A 134 -6.30 12.08 -16.32
C THR A 134 -6.76 10.76 -16.93
N GLY A 135 -6.70 9.66 -16.17
CA GLY A 135 -7.17 8.36 -16.67
C GLY A 135 -7.29 7.31 -15.57
N ILE A 136 -8.12 6.31 -15.86
CA ILE A 136 -8.31 5.13 -15.01
C ILE A 136 -8.43 3.89 -15.89
N ALA A 137 -7.79 2.80 -15.48
CA ALA A 137 -7.86 1.52 -16.17
C ALA A 137 -7.72 0.35 -15.17
N VAL A 138 -7.96 -0.86 -15.66
CA VAL A 138 -7.67 -2.10 -14.95
C VAL A 138 -6.59 -2.84 -15.73
N GLU A 139 -5.62 -3.43 -15.03
CA GLU A 139 -4.55 -4.18 -15.68
C GLU A 139 -5.10 -5.39 -16.45
N ARG A 140 -4.57 -5.57 -17.66
CA ARG A 140 -4.86 -6.69 -18.55
C ARG A 140 -3.56 -7.23 -19.12
N ASP A 141 -3.54 -8.53 -19.37
CA ASP A 141 -2.50 -9.11 -20.21
C ASP A 141 -2.67 -8.56 -21.65
N SER A 142 -1.64 -7.91 -22.19
CA SER A 142 -1.71 -7.29 -23.52
C SER A 142 -1.84 -8.28 -24.67
N VAL A 143 -1.45 -9.55 -24.47
CA VAL A 143 -1.47 -10.58 -25.49
C VAL A 143 -2.84 -11.24 -25.55
N SER A 144 -3.37 -11.69 -24.40
CA SER A 144 -4.68 -12.35 -24.35
C SER A 144 -5.85 -11.38 -24.20
N ASN A 145 -5.59 -10.10 -23.92
CA ASN A 145 -6.58 -9.07 -23.57
C ASN A 145 -7.52 -9.47 -22.41
N THR A 146 -7.08 -10.43 -21.60
CA THR A 146 -7.82 -10.88 -20.42
C THR A 146 -7.37 -10.09 -19.20
N TYR A 147 -8.29 -9.80 -18.29
CA TYR A 147 -7.93 -9.31 -16.96
C TYR A 147 -6.93 -10.25 -16.31
N LEU A 148 -5.97 -9.69 -15.59
CA LEU A 148 -5.09 -10.51 -14.76
C LEU A 148 -5.95 -11.23 -13.70
N PRO A 149 -5.90 -12.58 -13.64
CA PRO A 149 -6.73 -13.34 -12.72
C PRO A 149 -6.35 -13.03 -11.26
N GLY A 150 -7.35 -12.78 -10.42
CA GLY A 150 -7.15 -12.44 -9.02
C GLY A 150 -8.04 -11.30 -8.55
N ARG A 151 -7.52 -10.50 -7.62
CA ARG A 151 -8.10 -9.23 -7.15
C ARG A 151 -7.91 -8.15 -8.22
N THR A 152 -8.73 -7.10 -8.23
CA THR A 152 -8.67 -6.09 -9.32
C THR A 152 -7.45 -5.18 -9.20
N PRO A 153 -6.46 -5.28 -10.12
CA PRO A 153 -5.36 -4.32 -10.14
C PRO A 153 -5.85 -3.05 -10.82
N LEU A 154 -5.78 -1.93 -10.11
CA LEU A 154 -6.33 -0.66 -10.58
C LEU A 154 -5.20 0.28 -10.97
N VAL A 155 -5.33 0.90 -12.14
CA VAL A 155 -4.40 1.89 -12.65
C VAL A 155 -5.05 3.26 -12.61
N ALA A 156 -4.41 4.21 -11.96
CA ALA A 156 -4.76 5.62 -12.02
C ALA A 156 -3.62 6.41 -12.68
N THR A 157 -3.96 7.25 -13.64
CA THR A 157 -3.01 8.18 -14.26
C THR A 157 -3.33 9.60 -13.79
N PHE A 158 -2.31 10.33 -13.39
CA PHE A 158 -2.40 11.70 -12.93
C PHE A 158 -1.44 12.59 -13.70
N SER A 159 -1.82 13.85 -13.89
CA SER A 159 -0.89 14.92 -14.23
C SER A 159 -0.61 15.77 -12.99
N LEU A 160 0.55 16.42 -12.96
CA LEU A 160 0.82 17.44 -11.96
C LEU A 160 -0.03 18.69 -12.22
N VAL A 161 -0.55 19.31 -11.17
CA VAL A 161 -1.24 20.61 -11.28
C VAL A 161 -0.26 21.70 -11.72
N SER A 162 0.97 21.69 -11.21
CA SER A 162 2.03 22.65 -11.57
C SER A 162 2.58 22.46 -12.98
N ASN A 163 2.55 21.23 -13.50
CA ASN A 163 3.00 20.90 -14.85
C ASN A 163 2.13 19.79 -15.47
N PRO A 164 1.02 20.15 -16.15
CA PRO A 164 0.07 19.17 -16.69
C PRO A 164 0.64 18.23 -17.77
N LEU A 165 1.80 18.54 -18.35
CA LEU A 165 2.47 17.69 -19.33
C LEU A 165 3.19 16.50 -18.67
N THR A 166 3.60 16.65 -17.41
CA THR A 166 4.19 15.55 -16.63
C THR A 166 3.07 14.66 -16.12
N THR A 167 3.00 13.45 -16.70
CA THR A 167 2.06 12.42 -16.27
C THR A 167 2.78 11.30 -15.53
N MET A 168 2.10 10.78 -14.51
CA MET A 168 2.52 9.65 -13.70
C MET A 168 1.38 8.66 -13.62
N ARG A 169 1.73 7.38 -13.61
CA ARG A 169 0.77 6.28 -13.55
C ARG A 169 1.05 5.44 -12.32
N PHE A 170 0.02 5.12 -11.55
CA PHE A 170 0.12 4.29 -10.36
C PHE A 170 -0.76 3.06 -10.58
N SER A 171 -0.14 1.90 -10.57
CA SER A 171 -0.78 0.59 -10.70
C SER A 171 -0.78 -0.11 -9.35
N GLY A 172 -1.94 -0.07 -8.71
CA GLY A 172 -2.20 -0.69 -7.42
C GLY A 172 -2.49 -2.17 -7.59
N ILE A 173 -1.73 -3.02 -6.90
CA ILE A 173 -1.78 -4.47 -7.03
C ILE A 173 -2.05 -5.13 -5.68
N HIS A 174 -2.86 -6.18 -5.73
CA HIS A 174 -2.93 -7.13 -4.64
C HIS A 174 -2.94 -8.55 -5.19
N ASP A 175 -1.79 -9.20 -5.13
CA ASP A 175 -1.64 -10.57 -5.58
C ASP A 175 -2.31 -11.54 -4.59
N PRO A 176 -2.97 -12.63 -5.02
CA PRO A 176 -3.44 -13.65 -4.09
C PRO A 176 -2.29 -14.27 -3.29
N PRO A 177 -2.51 -14.63 -2.01
CA PRO A 177 -1.47 -15.24 -1.21
C PRO A 177 -1.03 -16.61 -1.79
N PRO A 178 0.18 -17.06 -1.44
CA PRO A 178 0.66 -18.40 -1.72
C PRO A 178 -0.38 -19.48 -1.40
N SER A 179 -0.77 -20.31 -2.38
CA SER A 179 -1.70 -21.44 -2.16
C SER A 179 -1.14 -22.74 -2.75
N GLY A 180 -1.30 -23.85 -2.01
CA GLY A 180 -0.80 -25.18 -2.38
C GLY A 180 -0.01 -25.90 -1.29
N GLY A 181 0.40 -27.15 -1.56
CA GLY A 181 1.30 -27.93 -0.70
C GLY A 181 2.69 -27.26 -0.58
N ALA A 182 3.50 -27.64 0.40
CA ALA A 182 4.75 -26.94 0.78
C ALA A 182 5.71 -26.63 -0.39
N ALA A 183 5.78 -27.48 -1.42
CA ALA A 183 6.61 -27.29 -2.61
C ALA A 183 5.98 -26.39 -3.71
N VAL A 184 4.71 -25.98 -3.57
CA VAL A 184 3.90 -25.30 -4.61
C VAL A 184 3.40 -23.93 -4.14
N ARG A 185 3.63 -23.56 -2.87
CA ARG A 185 3.09 -22.33 -2.28
C ARG A 185 3.40 -21.07 -3.11
N MET A 186 4.54 -20.99 -3.79
CA MET A 186 4.93 -19.80 -4.57
C MET A 186 4.30 -19.65 -5.97
N ARG A 187 3.50 -20.63 -6.42
CA ARG A 187 3.02 -20.69 -7.81
C ARG A 187 2.05 -19.55 -8.21
N PRO A 188 1.12 -19.08 -7.36
CA PRO A 188 0.20 -17.99 -7.76
C PRO A 188 0.85 -16.60 -7.82
N PRO A 189 1.60 -16.12 -6.80
CA PRO A 189 2.13 -14.75 -6.82
C PRO A 189 3.20 -14.50 -7.88
N ILE A 190 4.16 -15.42 -8.03
CA ILE A 190 5.26 -15.25 -9.00
C ILE A 190 4.73 -15.20 -10.44
N ASP A 191 3.71 -16.01 -10.76
CA ASP A 191 3.11 -16.02 -12.10
C ASP A 191 2.29 -14.77 -12.39
N PHE A 192 1.64 -14.17 -11.39
CA PHE A 192 0.94 -12.90 -11.55
C PHE A 192 1.94 -11.77 -11.76
N CYS A 193 2.95 -11.65 -10.89
CA CYS A 193 4.00 -10.64 -10.99
C CYS A 193 4.77 -10.71 -12.32
N ARG A 194 5.00 -11.93 -12.86
CA ARG A 194 5.57 -12.10 -14.20
C ARG A 194 4.68 -11.53 -15.30
N ARG A 195 3.35 -11.59 -15.18
CA ARG A 195 2.43 -11.05 -16.20
C ARG A 195 2.40 -9.52 -16.22
N LEU A 196 2.85 -8.86 -15.16
CA LEU A 196 2.96 -7.39 -15.13
C LEU A 196 3.80 -6.85 -16.27
N THR A 197 4.85 -7.58 -16.69
CA THR A 197 5.69 -7.20 -17.83
C THR A 197 4.92 -7.13 -19.14
N ASN A 198 3.79 -7.83 -19.22
CA ASN A 198 2.95 -7.88 -20.41
C ASN A 198 1.76 -6.93 -20.30
N THR A 199 1.67 -6.05 -19.30
CA THR A 199 0.56 -5.11 -19.22
C THR A 199 0.87 -3.80 -19.96
N PRO A 200 -0.16 -3.04 -20.39
CA PRO A 200 0.05 -1.74 -21.02
C PRO A 200 0.85 -0.76 -20.13
N SER A 201 0.72 -0.88 -18.80
CA SER A 201 1.44 -0.03 -17.86
C SER A 201 2.95 -0.26 -17.87
N ALA A 202 3.42 -1.49 -18.11
CA ALA A 202 4.86 -1.79 -18.15
C ALA A 202 5.60 -1.12 -19.32
N ALA A 203 4.88 -0.69 -20.36
CA ALA A 203 5.45 0.01 -21.51
C ALA A 203 5.41 1.55 -21.38
N VAL A 204 4.80 2.09 -20.33
CA VAL A 204 4.60 3.54 -20.16
C VAL A 204 5.57 4.09 -19.12
N GLN A 205 6.27 5.16 -19.50
CA GLN A 205 7.18 5.88 -18.63
C GLN A 205 6.45 6.46 -17.41
N ASN A 206 7.18 6.63 -16.29
CA ASN A 206 6.67 7.17 -15.04
C ASN A 206 5.50 6.34 -14.46
N THR A 207 5.58 5.02 -14.68
CA THR A 207 4.66 4.06 -14.07
C THR A 207 5.26 3.53 -12.79
N PHE A 208 4.48 3.61 -11.72
CA PHE A 208 4.75 3.07 -10.40
C PHE A 208 3.81 1.88 -10.16
N PHE A 209 4.35 0.70 -9.83
CA PHE A 209 3.58 -0.46 -9.37
C PHE A 209 3.72 -0.56 -7.86
N LEU A 210 2.60 -0.56 -7.16
CA LEU A 210 2.51 -0.48 -5.70
C LEU A 210 1.57 -1.57 -5.22
N GLY A 211 1.93 -2.32 -4.19
CA GLY A 211 1.04 -3.40 -3.80
C GLY A 211 1.57 -4.41 -2.81
N ASP A 212 0.67 -5.27 -2.35
CA ASP A 212 1.04 -6.55 -1.78
C ASP A 212 1.21 -7.55 -2.94
N PHE A 213 2.47 -7.82 -3.29
CA PHE A 213 2.84 -8.73 -4.37
C PHE A 213 2.99 -10.18 -3.91
N ASN A 214 2.93 -10.45 -2.60
CA ASN A 214 3.14 -11.78 -2.02
C ASN A 214 4.42 -12.52 -2.52
N CYS A 215 5.41 -11.80 -3.05
CA CYS A 215 6.72 -12.31 -3.48
C CYS A 215 7.77 -11.19 -3.50
N GLN A 216 9.04 -11.55 -3.39
CA GLN A 216 10.18 -10.62 -3.47
C GLN A 216 10.97 -10.80 -4.78
N PRO A 217 11.80 -9.83 -5.19
CA PRO A 217 12.54 -9.88 -6.46
C PRO A 217 13.47 -11.09 -6.61
N THR A 218 14.00 -11.60 -5.50
CA THR A 218 14.93 -12.73 -5.46
C THR A 218 14.23 -14.09 -5.42
N ASP A 219 12.90 -14.12 -5.24
CA ASP A 219 12.15 -15.36 -5.21
C ASP A 219 12.24 -16.07 -6.57
N ASN A 220 12.17 -17.40 -6.54
CA ASN A 220 12.06 -18.19 -7.76
C ASN A 220 11.29 -19.48 -7.48
N TYR A 221 10.73 -20.06 -8.54
CA TYR A 221 10.18 -21.41 -8.50
C TYR A 221 10.48 -22.14 -9.80
N VAL A 222 10.53 -23.47 -9.74
CA VAL A 222 10.64 -24.31 -10.93
C VAL A 222 9.24 -24.73 -11.35
N ASN A 223 8.82 -24.34 -12.57
CA ASN A 223 7.49 -24.67 -13.05
C ASN A 223 7.35 -26.14 -13.46
N GLY A 224 6.13 -26.55 -13.83
CA GLY A 224 5.83 -27.93 -14.23
C GLY A 224 6.62 -28.45 -15.45
N ASN A 225 7.31 -27.56 -16.16
CA ASN A 225 8.17 -27.89 -17.31
C ASN A 225 9.67 -27.86 -16.94
N GLY A 226 10.03 -27.75 -15.66
CA GLY A 226 11.43 -27.70 -15.22
C GLY A 226 12.11 -26.35 -15.43
N VAL A 227 11.38 -25.31 -15.84
CA VAL A 227 11.94 -23.97 -16.09
C VAL A 227 11.91 -23.15 -14.81
N THR A 228 13.04 -22.52 -14.47
CA THR A 228 13.10 -21.56 -13.37
C THR A 228 12.38 -20.28 -13.76
N VAL A 229 11.39 -19.90 -12.96
CA VAL A 229 10.61 -18.68 -13.11
C VAL A 229 10.96 -17.73 -11.98
N ARG A 230 11.16 -16.45 -12.32
CA ARG A 230 11.45 -15.37 -11.38
C ARG A 230 10.39 -14.26 -11.54
N PRO A 231 9.96 -13.61 -10.45
CA PRO A 231 9.09 -12.45 -10.55
C PRO A 231 9.88 -11.29 -11.17
N PHE A 232 9.18 -10.39 -11.85
CA PHE A 232 9.72 -9.13 -12.38
C PHE A 232 10.94 -9.22 -13.33
N SER A 233 11.35 -10.42 -13.75
CA SER A 233 12.61 -10.65 -14.48
C SER A 233 12.73 -9.92 -15.82
N ASN A 234 11.62 -9.41 -16.35
CA ASN A 234 11.56 -8.66 -17.61
C ASN A 234 10.97 -7.24 -17.43
N LEU A 235 10.86 -6.72 -16.19
CA LEU A 235 10.53 -5.32 -15.97
C LEU A 235 11.84 -4.52 -16.07
N ASN A 236 11.94 -3.70 -17.11
CA ASN A 236 13.07 -2.77 -17.27
C ASN A 236 13.04 -1.73 -16.14
N ASN A 237 14.22 -1.35 -15.63
CA ASN A 237 14.40 -0.38 -14.55
C ASN A 237 13.68 -0.74 -13.24
N PHE A 238 13.45 -2.04 -13.02
CA PHE A 238 12.95 -2.54 -11.75
C PHE A 238 13.94 -2.26 -10.62
N GLY A 239 13.51 -1.46 -9.65
CA GLY A 239 14.24 -1.15 -8.44
C GLY A 239 13.28 -0.83 -7.30
N THR A 240 13.73 -1.09 -6.08
CA THR A 240 13.19 -0.62 -4.81
C THR A 240 14.37 -0.08 -4.02
N GLU A 241 14.17 0.99 -3.27
CA GLU A 241 15.20 1.56 -2.38
C GLU A 241 15.10 0.97 -0.97
N LEU A 242 14.09 0.14 -0.70
CA LEU A 242 13.94 -0.54 0.58
C LEU A 242 15.14 -1.45 0.86
N PRO A 243 15.80 -1.31 2.03
CA PRO A 243 16.88 -2.20 2.43
C PRO A 243 16.43 -3.66 2.48
N ASN A 244 17.35 -4.57 2.14
CA ASN A 244 17.14 -6.01 2.33
C ASN A 244 16.78 -6.30 3.80
N ASN A 245 15.77 -7.15 4.03
CA ASN A 245 15.19 -7.47 5.34
C ASN A 245 14.38 -6.36 6.02
N SER A 246 13.95 -5.32 5.31
CA SER A 246 12.96 -4.37 5.84
C SER A 246 11.70 -5.12 6.26
N LEU A 247 11.28 -4.98 7.52
CA LEU A 247 10.09 -5.63 8.05
C LEU A 247 8.85 -4.91 7.50
N SER A 248 8.28 -5.37 6.39
CA SER A 248 7.02 -4.82 5.86
C SER A 248 5.78 -5.57 6.36
N SER A 249 5.96 -6.64 7.14
CA SER A 249 4.91 -7.59 7.54
C SER A 249 5.00 -7.94 9.02
N VAL A 250 3.89 -7.86 9.75
CA VAL A 250 3.80 -8.18 11.18
C VAL A 250 2.99 -9.46 11.42
N ARG A 251 2.98 -10.39 10.45
CA ARG A 251 2.28 -11.68 10.53
C ARG A 251 2.87 -12.57 11.65
N ARG A 252 2.59 -12.24 12.92
CA ARG A 252 2.98 -13.03 14.11
C ARG A 252 1.82 -13.93 14.51
N ARG A 253 1.94 -15.23 14.21
CA ARG A 253 1.73 -16.23 15.27
C ARG A 253 3.10 -16.51 15.88
N LEU A 254 3.33 -15.99 17.08
CA LEU A 254 4.54 -16.19 17.90
C LEU A 254 4.70 -17.63 18.44
N ASN A 255 4.33 -18.64 17.66
CA ASN A 255 4.61 -20.04 17.96
C ASN A 255 5.13 -20.68 16.67
N ASN A 256 6.43 -20.49 16.42
CA ASN A 256 7.09 -20.97 15.22
C ASN A 256 8.15 -22.02 15.60
N ASN A 257 7.70 -23.16 16.13
CA ASN A 257 8.56 -24.31 16.46
C ASN A 257 8.89 -25.16 15.22
N GLN A 258 8.68 -24.65 14.00
CA GLN A 258 9.05 -25.36 12.77
C GLN A 258 10.44 -24.91 12.29
N ALA A 259 11.36 -25.87 12.21
CA ALA A 259 12.66 -25.66 11.57
C ALA A 259 12.46 -25.45 10.06
N GLY A 260 13.13 -24.43 9.51
CA GLY A 260 12.91 -23.94 8.14
C GLY A 260 12.06 -22.69 8.15
N GLN A 261 12.66 -21.57 8.55
CA GLN A 261 12.04 -20.25 8.47
C GLN A 261 11.53 -20.04 7.06
N ALA A 262 10.22 -19.86 6.92
CA ALA A 262 9.67 -19.53 5.63
C ALA A 262 10.15 -18.11 5.31
N ALA A 263 11.09 -18.00 4.37
CA ALA A 263 11.72 -16.75 3.96
C ALA A 263 10.72 -15.62 3.69
N TYR A 264 9.46 -15.98 3.37
CA TYR A 264 8.31 -15.08 3.17
C TYR A 264 7.95 -14.13 4.33
N LEU A 265 8.52 -14.29 5.52
CA LEU A 265 8.28 -13.42 6.69
C LEU A 265 9.47 -12.53 7.06
N ASN A 266 10.61 -12.69 6.37
CA ASN A 266 11.87 -12.05 6.76
C ASN A 266 12.40 -11.02 5.73
N ALA A 267 11.63 -10.69 4.70
CA ALA A 267 12.03 -9.70 3.69
C ALA A 267 10.95 -8.63 3.45
N ALA A 268 11.26 -7.61 2.65
CA ALA A 268 10.36 -6.53 2.25
C ALA A 268 9.29 -7.07 1.26
N TYR A 269 8.38 -7.89 1.78
CA TYR A 269 7.39 -8.62 1.00
C TYR A 269 6.22 -7.74 0.52
N ASP A 270 5.96 -6.62 1.19
CA ASP A 270 4.65 -5.98 1.17
C ASP A 270 4.75 -4.47 0.92
N ASN A 271 3.90 -3.96 0.02
CA ASN A 271 3.75 -2.55 -0.37
C ASN A 271 4.91 -1.94 -1.18
N ASN A 272 5.79 -2.74 -1.80
CA ASN A 272 6.91 -2.28 -2.63
C ASN A 272 6.46 -1.32 -3.74
N ILE A 273 7.25 -0.28 -4.02
CA ILE A 273 7.00 0.66 -5.10
C ILE A 273 8.03 0.42 -6.21
N PHE A 274 7.59 -0.12 -7.35
CA PHE A 274 8.43 -0.38 -8.52
C PHE A 274 8.21 0.68 -9.58
N TRP A 275 9.29 1.23 -10.14
CA TRP A 275 9.19 2.35 -11.06
C TRP A 275 9.83 2.07 -12.42
N VAL A 276 9.05 2.23 -13.49
CA VAL A 276 9.56 2.19 -14.87
C VAL A 276 9.88 3.63 -15.30
N SER A 277 11.08 4.11 -14.94
CA SER A 277 11.56 5.44 -15.37
C SER A 277 12.20 5.42 -16.75
N GLN A 278 11.96 6.46 -17.53
CA GLN A 278 12.95 6.96 -18.48
C GLN A 278 13.11 8.50 -18.47
N ASN A 279 12.30 9.27 -17.73
CA ASN A 279 12.30 10.75 -17.84
C ASN A 279 11.93 11.55 -16.58
N VAL A 280 11.30 10.97 -15.55
CA VAL A 280 11.28 11.63 -14.23
C VAL A 280 12.63 11.34 -13.58
N VAL A 281 13.37 12.37 -13.18
CA VAL A 281 14.52 12.20 -12.29
C VAL A 281 13.94 12.24 -10.89
N ILE A 282 13.79 11.07 -10.28
CA ILE A 282 13.66 10.99 -8.83
C ILE A 282 15.02 11.45 -8.30
N GLY A 283 15.17 12.75 -8.01
CA GLY A 283 16.30 13.22 -7.21
C GLY A 283 16.14 12.66 -5.80
N ASP A 284 17.23 12.21 -5.17
CA ASP A 284 17.32 11.61 -3.82
C ASP A 284 15.97 11.12 -3.29
N GLY A 285 15.35 10.20 -4.03
CA GLY A 285 14.15 9.53 -3.55
C GLY A 285 14.49 8.76 -2.30
N ASN A 286 13.55 8.74 -1.36
CA ASN A 286 13.65 7.84 -0.21
C ASN A 286 12.40 6.96 -0.23
N GLU A 287 12.60 5.65 -0.43
CA GLU A 287 11.62 4.64 -0.07
C GLU A 287 11.90 4.16 1.36
N GLU A 288 10.88 4.18 2.20
CA GLU A 288 10.98 3.73 3.59
C GLU A 288 9.74 2.91 4.00
N VAL A 289 9.97 1.94 4.89
CA VAL A 289 8.88 1.28 5.61
C VAL A 289 8.68 2.04 6.91
N ALA A 290 7.47 2.56 7.12
CA ALA A 290 7.10 3.16 8.39
C ALA A 290 7.00 2.06 9.47
N ASP A 291 8.10 1.74 10.15
CA ASP A 291 8.12 0.77 11.26
C ASP A 291 7.53 1.39 12.53
N LEU A 292 6.20 1.52 12.52
CA LEU A 292 5.39 2.01 13.64
C LEU A 292 5.66 1.24 14.94
N ILE A 293 6.16 0.00 14.87
CA ILE A 293 6.40 -0.86 16.03
C ILE A 293 7.84 -0.75 16.53
N GLY A 294 8.82 -0.68 15.62
CA GLY A 294 10.24 -0.54 15.92
C GLY A 294 10.58 0.82 16.49
N GLU A 295 10.06 1.91 15.91
CA GLU A 295 10.28 3.28 16.41
C GLU A 295 9.48 3.57 17.69
N ALA A 296 8.33 2.93 17.87
CA ALA A 296 7.68 2.91 19.19
C ALA A 296 8.51 2.16 20.25
N LYS A 297 9.52 1.40 19.82
CA LYS A 297 10.58 0.76 20.62
C LYS A 297 11.96 1.40 20.41
N ASP A 298 12.07 2.62 19.88
CA ASP A 298 13.27 3.45 20.02
C ASP A 298 12.96 4.64 20.96
N SER A 299 13.81 4.86 21.96
CA SER A 299 13.58 5.76 23.11
C SER A 299 14.82 6.59 23.43
N THR A 300 15.49 7.11 22.40
CA THR A 300 16.59 8.07 22.62
C THR A 300 16.18 9.31 23.44
N PHE A 301 14.88 9.51 23.67
CA PHE A 301 14.34 10.21 24.85
C PHE A 301 13.87 9.19 25.89
N ASP A 302 14.56 9.10 27.02
CA ASP A 302 14.31 8.22 28.17
C ASP A 302 12.95 8.55 28.85
N PRO A 303 11.81 7.92 28.48
CA PRO A 303 10.55 8.13 29.15
C PRO A 303 10.47 7.12 30.30
N PRO A 304 9.62 7.34 31.31
CA PRO A 304 9.46 6.39 32.41
C PRO A 304 9.26 4.97 31.88
N THR A 305 10.10 4.04 32.34
CA THR A 305 10.27 2.66 31.84
C THR A 305 8.99 1.81 31.79
N ASP A 306 7.91 2.23 32.45
CA ASP A 306 6.59 1.59 32.39
C ASP A 306 5.70 2.05 31.21
N LEU A 307 5.94 3.24 30.65
CA LEU A 307 5.18 3.79 29.51
C LEU A 307 5.57 3.15 28.18
N TYR A 308 6.80 2.70 28.06
CA TYR A 308 7.36 2.21 26.80
C TYR A 308 6.86 0.82 26.37
N PRO A 309 6.80 -0.18 27.26
CA PRO A 309 6.15 -1.46 26.93
C PRO A 309 4.66 -1.31 26.63
N ALA A 310 4.01 -0.31 27.23
CA ALA A 310 2.60 -0.02 27.02
C ALA A 310 2.34 0.68 25.67
N LYS A 311 3.15 1.68 25.29
CA LYS A 311 3.07 2.36 23.98
C LYS A 311 3.39 1.41 22.83
N GLY A 312 4.48 0.65 22.89
CA GLY A 312 4.82 -0.32 21.83
C GLY A 312 3.78 -1.44 21.68
N ARG A 313 3.20 -1.92 22.78
CA ARG A 313 2.08 -2.88 22.75
C ARG A 313 0.80 -2.24 22.20
N ALA A 314 0.56 -0.97 22.52
CA ALA A 314 -0.55 -0.21 21.97
C ALA A 314 -0.42 -0.06 20.44
N VAL A 315 0.74 0.34 19.94
CA VAL A 315 0.96 0.43 18.48
C VAL A 315 0.80 -0.93 17.81
N LEU A 316 1.39 -2.01 18.35
CA LEU A 316 1.27 -3.35 17.78
C LEU A 316 -0.19 -3.85 17.73
N ASN A 317 -0.98 -3.62 18.78
CA ASN A 317 -2.36 -4.06 18.82
C ASN A 317 -3.28 -3.21 17.91
N ALA A 318 -3.08 -1.88 17.88
CA ALA A 318 -3.79 -1.00 16.95
C ALA A 318 -3.46 -1.38 15.50
N PHE A 319 -2.18 -1.60 15.22
CA PHE A 319 -1.70 -2.06 13.93
C PHE A 319 -2.38 -3.36 13.51
N ASN A 320 -2.39 -4.41 14.35
CA ASN A 320 -3.07 -5.68 14.02
C ASN A 320 -4.58 -5.55 13.74
N ALA A 321 -5.23 -4.51 14.28
CA ALA A 321 -6.63 -4.21 13.97
C ALA A 321 -6.78 -3.54 12.59
N VAL A 322 -5.76 -2.80 12.14
CA VAL A 322 -5.74 -2.00 10.91
C VAL A 322 -5.19 -2.81 9.73
N SER A 323 -4.05 -3.48 9.91
CA SER A 323 -3.27 -4.13 8.87
C SER A 323 -2.40 -5.29 9.42
N ASP A 324 -1.96 -6.19 8.54
CA ASP A 324 -0.87 -7.14 8.82
C ASP A 324 0.47 -6.64 8.20
N HIS A 325 0.50 -5.48 7.55
CA HIS A 325 1.58 -4.93 6.72
C HIS A 325 1.85 -3.45 7.00
N LEU A 326 3.12 -3.05 7.10
CA LEU A 326 3.50 -1.68 7.43
C LEU A 326 3.31 -0.78 6.20
N PRO A 327 2.97 0.51 6.37
CA PRO A 327 2.87 1.43 5.23
C PRO A 327 4.23 1.61 4.58
N VAL A 328 4.28 1.59 3.25
CA VAL A 328 5.48 1.98 2.49
C VAL A 328 5.29 3.40 2.01
N ILE A 329 6.30 4.22 2.26
CA ILE A 329 6.35 5.62 1.90
C ILE A 329 7.39 5.76 0.81
N THR A 330 7.04 6.48 -0.25
CA THR A 330 8.02 6.96 -1.22
C THR A 330 7.89 8.47 -1.33
N GLU A 331 9.00 9.13 -1.06
CA GLU A 331 9.15 10.57 -1.26
C GLU A 331 10.10 10.83 -2.40
N PHE A 332 9.68 11.67 -3.34
CA PHE A 332 10.51 12.05 -4.48
C PHE A 332 10.17 13.43 -4.99
N ASN A 333 11.17 14.06 -5.60
CA ASN A 333 10.98 15.29 -6.36
C ASN A 333 10.47 14.95 -7.77
N VAL A 334 9.50 15.73 -8.25
CA VAL A 334 9.07 15.65 -9.64
C VAL A 334 9.58 16.91 -10.33
N LEU A 335 10.58 16.73 -11.19
CA LEU A 335 11.14 17.79 -12.04
C LEU A 335 10.27 18.00 -13.29
#